data_AF-A0A8B9E0X7-F1
#
_entry.id   AF-A0A8B9E0X7-F1
#
_cell.length_a   1.000
_cell.length_b   1.000
_cell.length_c   1.000
_cell.angle_alpha   90.00
_cell.angle_beta   90.00
_cell.angle_gamma   90.00
#
_symmetry.space_group_name_H-M   'P 1'
#
loop_
_entity.id
_entity.type
_entity.pdbx_description
1 polymer ?
#
loop_
_entity_poly.entity_id
_entity_poly.type
_entity_poly.pdbx_seq_one_letter_code
_entity_poly.pdbx_strand_id
1 'polypeptide(L)'
;MGKTDSGKSKVPEQQVPGGYVPQNTPLGPGQPRAAAAAAGGAEPGELIGRALDFKSEGAQCYKDKKFREAIGKYHRALLELKALLLLLSQEPGGQRPASAGLSEEQRQAVEAIEVDCYNSLAACLLQAELVNYERVKEYCLKVLQKEGENFKALYRSGVAFYHLGDYNKALYYLKEARSRQPTDTNVIRYIQLTEMKLSRSSLVPRQRHTPGAGNAGGPLWS
;
A
#
# COMPACT_ATOMS: atom_id res chain seq x y z
N MET A 1 -32.96 -18.04 -43.15
CA MET A 1 -32.58 -18.71 -41.88
C MET A 1 -31.66 -17.79 -41.10
N GLY A 2 -31.93 -17.59 -39.80
CA GLY A 2 -31.06 -16.85 -38.88
C GLY A 2 -31.66 -15.53 -38.40
N LYS A 3 -32.55 -15.61 -37.42
CA LYS A 3 -33.28 -14.50 -36.81
C LYS A 3 -32.37 -13.68 -35.88
N THR A 4 -32.62 -12.38 -35.87
CA THR A 4 -32.29 -11.42 -34.82
C THR A 4 -32.86 -11.87 -33.47
N ASP A 5 -32.07 -11.88 -32.40
CA ASP A 5 -32.58 -11.99 -31.03
C ASP A 5 -32.10 -10.79 -30.19
N SER A 6 -33.06 -9.93 -29.90
CA SER A 6 -32.96 -8.83 -28.96
C SER A 6 -33.46 -9.33 -27.60
N GLY A 7 -32.54 -9.79 -26.76
CA GLY A 7 -32.85 -10.19 -25.39
C GLY A 7 -32.91 -9.00 -24.44
N LYS A 8 -34.11 -8.40 -24.29
CA LYS A 8 -34.49 -7.65 -23.08
C LYS A 8 -34.84 -8.65 -21.98
N SER A 9 -34.21 -8.54 -20.81
CA SER A 9 -34.68 -8.99 -19.48
C SER A 9 -33.48 -8.93 -18.52
N LYS A 10 -33.54 -8.56 -17.26
CA LYS A 10 -34.55 -8.01 -16.35
C LYS A 10 -33.76 -7.76 -15.06
N VAL A 11 -33.73 -6.53 -14.56
CA VAL A 11 -33.13 -6.23 -13.24
C VAL A 11 -34.03 -6.86 -12.17
N PRO A 12 -33.51 -7.65 -11.22
CA PRO A 12 -34.25 -7.93 -10.00
C PRO A 12 -33.85 -6.91 -8.94
N GLU A 13 -34.71 -5.91 -8.80
CA GLU A 13 -34.85 -5.11 -7.60
C GLU A 13 -35.50 -6.00 -6.54
N GLN A 14 -34.76 -6.37 -5.49
CA GLN A 14 -35.30 -7.02 -4.31
C GLN A 14 -34.62 -6.48 -3.05
N GLN A 15 -35.22 -5.40 -2.56
CA GLN A 15 -35.82 -5.30 -1.23
C GLN A 15 -34.97 -5.76 -0.04
N VAL A 16 -34.45 -4.75 0.66
CA VAL A 16 -33.98 -4.82 2.05
C VAL A 16 -35.21 -4.87 2.97
N PRO A 17 -35.26 -5.84 3.91
CA PRO A 17 -35.86 -5.51 5.20
C PRO A 17 -35.07 -6.09 6.38
N GLY A 18 -35.11 -5.35 7.49
CA GLY A 18 -35.11 -5.96 8.82
C GLY A 18 -33.76 -6.02 9.52
N GLY A 19 -33.63 -5.21 10.57
CA GLY A 19 -32.49 -5.18 11.47
C GLY A 19 -32.25 -6.50 12.19
N TYR A 20 -30.98 -6.87 12.29
CA TYR A 20 -30.54 -7.95 13.14
C TYR A 20 -30.23 -7.39 14.53
N VAL A 21 -31.15 -7.62 15.47
CA VAL A 21 -30.97 -7.39 16.90
C VAL A 21 -30.41 -8.69 17.49
N PRO A 22 -29.21 -8.72 18.10
CA PRO A 22 -28.73 -9.92 18.74
C PRO A 22 -29.53 -10.18 20.02
N GLN A 23 -30.19 -11.33 20.09
CA GLN A 23 -30.84 -11.83 21.30
C GLN A 23 -29.78 -12.31 22.29
N ASN A 24 -29.72 -11.63 23.43
CA ASN A 24 -29.15 -12.15 24.67
C ASN A 24 -30.02 -13.29 25.19
N THR A 25 -29.43 -14.47 25.40
CA THR A 25 -29.90 -15.42 26.41
C THR A 25 -28.71 -16.04 27.14
N PRO A 26 -28.79 -16.23 28.46
CA PRO A 26 -27.64 -16.48 29.32
C PRO A 26 -27.38 -17.99 29.47
N LEU A 27 -26.13 -18.41 29.28
CA LEU A 27 -25.67 -19.75 29.62
C LEU A 27 -24.71 -19.66 30.81
N GLY A 28 -25.22 -20.10 31.97
CA GLY A 28 -24.59 -20.87 33.06
C GLY A 28 -23.18 -20.52 33.59
N PRO A 29 -22.97 -20.54 34.92
CA PRO A 29 -21.68 -20.27 35.53
C PRO A 29 -20.77 -21.51 35.42
N GLY A 30 -19.87 -21.51 34.44
CA GLY A 30 -18.77 -22.48 34.31
C GLY A 30 -17.43 -21.78 34.51
N GLN A 31 -16.80 -22.09 35.64
CA GLN A 31 -15.49 -21.71 36.18
C GLN A 31 -14.39 -21.17 35.23
N PRO A 32 -13.47 -20.31 35.76
CA PRO A 32 -12.55 -19.51 34.98
C PRO A 32 -11.42 -20.38 34.43
N ARG A 33 -11.36 -20.55 33.12
CA ARG A 33 -10.20 -21.12 32.44
C ARG A 33 -9.46 -20.03 31.68
N ALA A 34 -8.42 -19.52 32.34
CA ALA A 34 -7.18 -19.02 31.77
C ALA A 34 -7.28 -18.30 30.42
N ALA A 35 -7.59 -17.00 30.44
CA ALA A 35 -7.44 -16.11 29.28
C ALA A 35 -6.77 -14.77 29.63
N ALA A 36 -5.89 -14.77 30.64
CA ALA A 36 -5.23 -13.54 31.10
C ALA A 36 -3.72 -13.70 31.39
N ALA A 37 -3.04 -14.68 30.76
CA ALA A 37 -1.62 -14.94 31.03
C ALA A 37 -0.79 -15.26 29.76
N ALA A 38 -0.91 -14.46 28.70
CA ALA A 38 -0.05 -14.59 27.51
C ALA A 38 0.59 -13.25 27.06
N ALA A 39 0.66 -12.27 27.97
CA ALA A 39 1.37 -11.00 27.75
C ALA A 39 2.50 -10.80 28.77
N GLY A 40 3.11 -11.89 29.21
CA GLY A 40 4.30 -11.88 30.06
C GLY A 40 5.49 -12.43 29.29
N GLY A 41 6.44 -11.56 28.94
CA GLY A 41 7.79 -11.93 28.51
C GLY A 41 7.88 -12.74 27.21
N ALA A 42 7.35 -12.23 26.10
CA ALA A 42 7.70 -12.83 24.81
C ALA A 42 9.17 -12.46 24.49
N GLU A 43 10.03 -13.47 24.40
CA GLU A 43 11.44 -13.27 24.05
C GLU A 43 11.54 -12.63 22.65
N PRO A 44 12.54 -11.77 22.40
CA PRO A 44 12.75 -11.15 21.10
C PRO A 44 12.72 -12.12 19.91
N GLY A 45 13.25 -13.33 20.09
CA GLY A 45 13.24 -14.38 19.07
C GLY A 45 11.84 -14.94 18.77
N GLU A 46 10.96 -15.06 19.77
CA GLU A 46 9.59 -15.56 19.57
C GLU A 46 8.74 -14.58 18.77
N LEU A 47 8.93 -13.27 18.99
CA LEU A 47 8.25 -12.22 18.22
C LEU A 47 8.69 -12.24 16.75
N ILE A 48 9.99 -12.43 16.49
CA ILE A 48 10.52 -12.58 15.13
C ILE A 48 9.96 -13.85 14.47
N GLY A 49 9.91 -14.97 15.21
CA GLY A 49 9.30 -16.22 14.75
C GLY A 49 7.84 -16.05 14.34
N ARG A 50 7.02 -15.44 15.21
CA ARG A 50 5.61 -15.14 14.90
C ARG A 50 5.45 -14.23 13.70
N ALA A 51 6.31 -13.22 13.54
CA ALA A 51 6.29 -12.35 12.36
C ALA A 51 6.58 -13.13 11.07
N LEU A 52 7.51 -14.09 11.10
CA LEU A 52 7.81 -14.97 9.97
C LEU A 52 6.64 -15.90 9.62
N ASP A 53 5.96 -16.44 10.63
CA ASP A 53 4.78 -17.29 10.42
C ASP A 53 3.67 -16.50 9.73
N PHE A 54 3.35 -15.30 10.24
CA PHE A 54 2.37 -14.43 9.60
C PHE A 54 2.77 -13.99 8.19
N LYS A 55 4.07 -13.74 7.93
CA LYS A 55 4.57 -13.45 6.58
C LYS A 55 4.31 -14.63 5.65
N SER A 56 4.59 -15.85 6.10
CA SER A 56 4.46 -17.08 5.32
C SER A 56 2.99 -17.41 5.03
N GLU A 57 2.11 -17.26 6.02
CA GLU A 57 0.66 -17.38 5.84
C GLU A 57 0.11 -16.32 4.87
N GLY A 58 0.60 -15.08 4.98
CA GLY A 58 0.25 -14.01 4.04
C GLY A 58 0.65 -14.34 2.60
N ALA A 59 1.84 -14.93 2.41
CA ALA A 59 2.32 -15.36 1.10
C ALA A 59 1.47 -16.51 0.53
N GLN A 60 0.98 -17.42 1.38
CA GLN A 60 0.06 -18.46 0.95
C GLN A 60 -1.30 -17.86 0.53
N CYS A 61 -1.87 -16.96 1.33
CA CYS A 61 -3.10 -16.25 0.98
C CYS A 61 -2.96 -15.46 -0.33
N TYR A 62 -1.78 -14.87 -0.60
CA TYR A 62 -1.50 -14.19 -1.85
C TYR A 62 -1.56 -15.13 -3.06
N LYS A 63 -0.96 -16.33 -2.95
CA LYS A 63 -1.01 -17.36 -4.00
C LYS A 63 -2.44 -17.83 -4.25
N ASP A 64 -3.23 -17.95 -3.19
CA ASP A 64 -4.64 -18.34 -3.25
C ASP A 64 -5.56 -17.20 -3.74
N LYS A 65 -4.99 -16.05 -4.14
CA LYS A 65 -5.70 -14.82 -4.56
C LYS A 65 -6.62 -14.22 -3.49
N LYS A 66 -6.45 -14.63 -2.23
CA LYS A 66 -7.15 -14.09 -1.05
C LYS A 66 -6.44 -12.84 -0.56
N PHE A 67 -6.40 -11.79 -1.39
CA PHE A 67 -5.61 -10.58 -1.13
C PHE A 67 -6.02 -9.85 0.15
N ARG A 68 -7.31 -9.85 0.49
CA ARG A 68 -7.82 -9.23 1.73
C ARG A 68 -7.27 -9.93 2.98
N GLU A 69 -7.25 -11.27 2.97
CA GLU A 69 -6.69 -12.06 4.08
C GLU A 69 -5.18 -11.88 4.14
N ALA A 70 -4.50 -11.90 2.99
CA ALA A 70 -3.06 -11.67 2.89
C ALA A 70 -2.64 -10.32 3.52
N ILE A 71 -3.37 -9.25 3.21
CA ILE A 71 -3.15 -7.92 3.82
C ILE A 71 -3.22 -8.00 5.34
N GLY A 72 -4.28 -8.63 5.88
CA GLY A 72 -4.44 -8.80 7.33
C GLY A 72 -3.28 -9.56 7.98
N LYS A 73 -2.76 -10.59 7.32
CA LYS A 73 -1.62 -11.39 7.81
C LYS A 73 -0.32 -10.58 7.80
N TYR A 74 -0.01 -9.89 6.70
CA TYR A 74 1.17 -9.02 6.65
C TYR A 74 1.11 -7.86 7.66
N HIS A 75 -0.08 -7.30 7.91
CA HIS A 75 -0.24 -6.30 8.97
C HIS A 75 0.01 -6.88 10.36
N ARG A 76 -0.45 -8.10 10.65
CA ARG A 76 -0.14 -8.78 11.91
C ARG A 76 1.36 -9.02 12.07
N ALA A 77 2.06 -9.44 11.02
CA ALA A 77 3.52 -9.57 11.05
C ALA A 77 4.20 -8.26 11.44
N LEU A 78 3.81 -7.13 10.82
CA LEU A 78 4.36 -5.81 11.16
C LEU A 78 4.01 -5.35 12.58
N LEU A 79 2.87 -5.77 13.15
CA LEU A 79 2.52 -5.46 14.54
C LEU A 79 3.42 -6.21 15.53
N GLU A 80 3.76 -7.47 15.27
CA GLU A 80 4.71 -8.23 16.09
C GLU A 80 6.10 -7.58 16.08
N LEU A 81 6.55 -7.11 14.92
CA LEU A 81 7.84 -6.38 14.81
C LEU A 81 7.82 -5.03 15.54
N LYS A 82 6.67 -4.32 15.54
CA LYS A 82 6.52 -3.09 16.34
C LYS A 82 6.47 -3.38 17.84
N ALA A 83 5.82 -4.46 18.25
CA ALA A 83 5.80 -4.90 19.65
C ALA A 83 7.22 -5.23 20.13
N LEU A 84 8.03 -5.88 19.29
CA LEU A 84 9.45 -6.11 19.54
C LEU A 84 10.21 -4.80 19.76
N LEU A 85 10.03 -3.80 18.88
CA LEU A 85 10.69 -2.51 19.03
C LEU A 85 10.28 -1.77 20.32
N LEU A 86 9.00 -1.86 20.70
CA LEU A 86 8.49 -1.28 21.95
C LEU A 86 9.04 -1.99 23.19
N LEU A 87 9.22 -3.31 23.14
CA LEU A 87 9.86 -4.06 24.22
C LEU A 87 11.30 -3.59 24.43
N LEU A 88 12.05 -3.44 23.33
CA LEU A 88 13.44 -2.96 23.35
C LEU A 88 13.58 -1.49 23.77
N SER A 89 12.52 -0.70 23.63
CA SER A 89 12.50 0.73 23.99
C SER A 89 12.12 0.99 25.46
N GLN A 90 11.59 -0.01 26.16
CA GLN A 90 11.11 0.12 27.54
C GLN A 90 12.17 -0.21 28.61
N GLU A 91 13.43 -0.41 28.22
CA GLU A 91 14.53 -0.64 29.16
C GLU A 91 14.71 0.56 30.11
N PRO A 92 14.40 0.42 31.41
CA PRO A 92 14.44 1.52 32.36
C PRO A 92 15.90 1.71 32.81
N GLY A 93 16.65 2.51 32.06
CA GLY A 93 18.04 2.79 32.41
C GLY A 93 18.91 3.33 31.29
N GLY A 94 18.47 4.40 30.61
CA GLY A 94 19.27 5.48 29.99
C GLY A 94 20.64 5.26 29.32
N GLN A 95 21.13 4.06 29.05
CA GLN A 95 22.52 3.84 28.59
C GLN A 95 22.70 2.78 27.51
N ARG A 96 21.64 2.27 26.89
CA ARG A 96 21.77 1.45 25.69
C ARG A 96 20.86 1.95 24.58
N PRO A 97 21.38 2.13 23.35
CA PRO A 97 20.50 2.41 22.23
C PRO A 97 19.49 1.25 22.12
N ALA A 98 18.25 1.54 21.67
CA ALA A 98 17.21 0.53 21.40
C ALA A 98 17.72 -0.60 20.47
N SER A 99 18.89 -0.40 19.86
CA SER A 99 19.67 -1.37 19.13
C SER A 99 20.71 -2.18 19.92
N ALA A 100 20.56 -2.36 21.23
CA ALA A 100 21.50 -3.19 22.01
C ALA A 100 20.93 -4.54 22.48
N GLY A 101 19.61 -4.77 22.38
CA GLY A 101 18.95 -6.00 22.84
C GLY A 101 18.72 -7.09 21.78
N LEU A 102 19.08 -6.83 20.52
CA LEU A 102 19.02 -7.81 19.43
C LEU A 102 20.42 -8.09 18.91
N SER A 103 20.69 -9.34 18.55
CA SER A 103 21.87 -9.68 17.77
C SER A 103 21.81 -9.02 16.38
N GLU A 104 22.95 -8.88 15.72
CA GLU A 104 23.00 -8.31 14.37
C GLU A 104 22.16 -9.14 13.39
N GLU A 105 22.18 -10.46 13.52
CA GLU A 105 21.37 -11.38 12.72
C GLU A 105 19.87 -11.16 12.95
N GLN A 106 19.46 -10.91 14.19
CA GLN A 106 18.06 -10.62 14.51
C GLN A 106 17.61 -9.27 13.94
N ARG A 107 18.48 -8.24 13.94
CA ARG A 107 18.18 -6.95 13.30
C ARG A 107 17.96 -7.10 11.82
N GLN A 108 18.88 -7.77 11.15
CA GLN A 108 18.80 -8.03 9.72
C GLN A 108 17.55 -8.85 9.39
N ALA A 109 17.20 -9.84 10.21
CA ALA A 109 15.97 -10.60 10.05
C ALA A 109 14.72 -9.70 10.18
N VAL A 110 14.64 -8.85 11.20
CA VAL A 110 13.52 -7.90 11.37
C VAL A 110 13.39 -6.97 10.17
N GLU A 111 14.50 -6.41 9.70
CA GLU A 111 14.49 -5.52 8.54
C GLU A 111 14.06 -6.23 7.26
N ALA A 112 14.57 -7.44 7.02
CA ALA A 112 14.17 -8.26 5.88
C ALA A 112 12.69 -8.62 5.92
N ILE A 113 12.15 -9.00 7.09
CA ILE A 113 10.72 -9.28 7.25
C ILE A 113 9.88 -8.02 6.99
N GLU A 114 10.29 -6.86 7.52
CA GLU A 114 9.59 -5.60 7.25
C GLU A 114 9.56 -5.28 5.76
N VAL A 115 10.71 -5.37 5.08
CA VAL A 115 10.82 -5.12 3.65
C VAL A 115 9.88 -6.05 2.88
N ASP A 116 9.94 -7.36 3.15
CA ASP A 116 9.08 -8.36 2.50
C ASP A 116 7.59 -8.07 2.73
N CYS A 117 7.21 -7.71 3.96
CA CYS A 117 5.83 -7.40 4.31
C CYS A 117 5.33 -6.16 3.56
N TYR A 118 6.10 -5.06 3.54
CA TYR A 118 5.71 -3.85 2.82
C TYR A 118 5.64 -4.08 1.30
N ASN A 119 6.61 -4.82 0.74
CA ASN A 119 6.57 -5.16 -0.68
C ASN A 119 5.35 -6.02 -1.02
N SER A 120 5.01 -6.99 -0.16
CA SER A 120 3.86 -7.86 -0.38
C SER A 120 2.53 -7.13 -0.19
N LEU A 121 2.43 -6.23 0.79
CA LEU A 121 1.28 -5.34 0.98
C LEU A 121 1.05 -4.44 -0.24
N ALA A 122 2.10 -3.81 -0.76
CA ALA A 122 2.01 -3.01 -1.99
C ALA A 122 1.49 -3.85 -3.17
N ALA A 123 1.96 -5.11 -3.29
CA ALA A 123 1.47 -6.04 -4.30
C ALA A 123 -0.02 -6.36 -4.15
N CYS A 124 -0.46 -6.66 -2.92
CA CYS A 124 -1.86 -6.97 -2.63
C CYS A 124 -2.78 -5.79 -2.94
N LEU A 125 -2.37 -4.58 -2.56
CA LEU A 125 -3.16 -3.37 -2.80
C LEU A 125 -3.34 -3.07 -4.28
N LEU A 126 -2.33 -3.37 -5.11
CA LEU A 126 -2.44 -3.24 -6.57
C LEU A 126 -3.42 -4.25 -7.20
N GLN A 127 -3.77 -5.33 -6.50
CA GLN A 127 -4.75 -6.33 -6.96
C GLN A 127 -6.17 -6.07 -6.43
N ALA A 128 -6.36 -5.07 -5.57
CA ALA A 128 -7.68 -4.72 -5.05
C ALA A 128 -8.57 -4.09 -6.13
N GLU A 129 -9.89 -4.30 -6.04
CA GLU A 129 -10.87 -3.69 -6.96
C GLU A 129 -10.75 -2.16 -6.98
N LEU A 130 -10.53 -1.56 -5.80
CA LEU A 130 -10.26 -0.14 -5.62
C LEU A 130 -8.84 0.04 -5.10
N VAL A 131 -7.93 0.32 -6.03
CA VAL A 131 -6.51 0.47 -5.72
C VAL A 131 -6.25 1.79 -5.00
N ASN A 132 -5.75 1.71 -3.77
CA ASN A 132 -5.27 2.87 -3.03
C ASN A 132 -3.79 3.14 -3.35
N TYR A 133 -3.55 3.91 -4.41
CA TYR A 133 -2.19 4.24 -4.87
C TYR A 133 -1.39 5.07 -3.86
N GLU A 134 -2.04 5.85 -2.99
CA GLU A 134 -1.37 6.57 -1.91
C GLU A 134 -0.69 5.62 -0.92
N ARG A 135 -1.40 4.57 -0.49
CA ARG A 135 -0.82 3.54 0.39
C ARG A 135 0.24 2.71 -0.31
N VAL A 136 0.04 2.36 -1.58
CA VAL A 136 1.07 1.65 -2.37
C VAL A 136 2.36 2.46 -2.41
N LYS A 137 2.26 3.76 -2.74
CA LYS A 137 3.38 4.70 -2.72
C LYS A 137 4.08 4.69 -1.36
N GLU A 138 3.33 4.86 -0.27
CA GLU A 138 3.90 4.90 1.08
C GLU A 138 4.70 3.64 1.43
N TYR A 139 4.14 2.45 1.17
CA TYR A 139 4.83 1.19 1.45
C TYR A 139 6.06 1.00 0.58
N CYS A 140 6.00 1.33 -0.71
CA CYS A 140 7.16 1.23 -1.58
C CYS A 140 8.28 2.19 -1.14
N LEU A 141 7.96 3.43 -0.74
CA LEU A 141 8.96 4.37 -0.24
C LEU A 141 9.63 3.89 1.06
N LYS A 142 8.86 3.24 1.96
CA LYS A 142 9.42 2.61 3.17
C LYS A 142 10.41 1.49 2.83
N VAL A 143 10.13 0.69 1.80
CA VAL A 143 11.08 -0.31 1.30
C VAL A 143 12.33 0.36 0.74
N LEU A 144 12.17 1.39 -0.09
CA LEU A 144 13.30 2.08 -0.73
C LEU A 144 14.22 2.83 0.26
N GLN A 145 13.70 3.21 1.43
CA GLN A 145 14.54 3.77 2.50
C GLN A 145 15.54 2.75 3.07
N LYS A 146 15.20 1.46 3.02
CA LYS A 146 16.04 0.35 3.50
C LYS A 146 16.83 -0.28 2.36
N GLU A 147 16.13 -0.59 1.27
CA GLU A 147 16.66 -1.18 0.05
C GLU A 147 16.40 -0.24 -1.14
N GLY A 148 17.23 0.77 -1.31
CA GLY A 148 17.10 1.77 -2.39
C GLY A 148 17.16 1.16 -3.80
N GLU A 149 17.68 -0.06 -3.90
CA GLU A 149 17.88 -0.78 -5.16
C GLU A 149 16.79 -1.83 -5.46
N ASN A 150 15.75 -1.91 -4.62
CA ASN A 150 14.71 -2.93 -4.76
C ASN A 150 13.84 -2.68 -6.02
N PHE A 151 14.06 -3.49 -7.06
CA PHE A 151 13.34 -3.38 -8.33
C PHE A 151 11.81 -3.37 -8.18
N LYS A 152 11.25 -4.24 -7.33
CA LYS A 152 9.79 -4.35 -7.14
C LYS A 152 9.23 -3.06 -6.54
N ALA A 153 9.92 -2.47 -5.56
CA ALA A 153 9.52 -1.22 -4.93
C ALA A 153 9.69 -0.02 -5.88
N LEU A 154 10.77 0.04 -6.66
CA LEU A 154 10.98 1.06 -7.69
C LEU A 154 9.88 1.03 -8.76
N TYR A 155 9.60 -0.16 -9.32
CA TYR A 155 8.56 -0.30 -10.33
C TYR A 155 7.16 0.06 -9.78
N ARG A 156 6.79 -0.48 -8.61
CA ARG A 156 5.47 -0.22 -8.00
C ARG A 156 5.28 1.22 -7.56
N SER A 157 6.32 1.88 -7.05
CA SER A 157 6.27 3.32 -6.74
C SER A 157 6.08 4.14 -8.01
N GLY A 158 6.81 3.82 -9.09
CA GLY A 158 6.63 4.44 -10.40
C GLY A 158 5.20 4.35 -10.92
N VAL A 159 4.60 3.14 -10.85
CA VAL A 159 3.19 2.91 -11.20
C VAL A 159 2.26 3.72 -10.29
N ALA A 160 2.49 3.72 -8.98
CA ALA A 160 1.66 4.49 -8.04
C ALA A 160 1.69 5.99 -8.33
N PHE A 161 2.88 6.58 -8.50
CA PHE A 161 3.02 7.99 -8.86
C PHE A 161 2.35 8.34 -10.19
N TYR A 162 2.43 7.44 -11.18
CA TYR A 162 1.74 7.62 -12.46
C TYR A 162 0.22 7.74 -12.28
N HIS A 163 -0.38 6.87 -11.47
CA HIS A 163 -1.82 6.92 -11.19
C HIS A 163 -2.23 8.07 -10.28
N LEU A 164 -1.33 8.57 -9.42
CA LEU A 164 -1.53 9.78 -8.63
C LEU A 164 -1.34 11.08 -9.42
N GLY A 165 -0.86 11.00 -10.67
CA GLY A 165 -0.66 12.15 -11.55
C GLY A 165 0.66 12.90 -11.37
N ASP A 166 1.55 12.45 -10.48
CA ASP A 166 2.91 12.99 -10.36
C ASP A 166 3.83 12.29 -11.36
N TYR A 167 3.71 12.70 -12.63
CA TYR A 167 4.43 12.07 -13.73
C TYR A 167 5.94 12.29 -13.68
N ASN A 168 6.41 13.36 -13.03
CA ASN A 168 7.85 13.60 -12.88
C ASN A 168 8.49 12.57 -11.96
N LYS A 169 7.90 12.34 -10.78
CA LYS A 169 8.38 11.28 -9.87
C LYS A 169 8.15 9.89 -10.44
N ALA A 170 7.03 9.66 -11.12
CA ALA A 170 6.78 8.39 -11.80
C ALA A 170 7.92 8.04 -12.77
N LEU A 171 8.30 9.01 -13.62
CA LEU A 171 9.37 8.80 -14.60
C LEU A 171 10.73 8.55 -13.94
N TYR A 172 11.04 9.25 -12.84
CA TYR A 172 12.25 9.02 -12.06
C TYR A 172 12.34 7.56 -11.56
N TYR A 173 11.33 7.09 -10.81
CA TYR A 173 11.35 5.73 -10.26
C TYR A 173 11.31 4.64 -11.35
N LEU A 174 10.58 4.87 -12.45
CA LEU A 174 10.55 3.93 -13.56
C LEU A 174 11.89 3.86 -14.31
N LYS A 175 12.62 4.96 -14.44
CA LYS A 175 13.98 4.97 -15.02
C LYS A 175 14.97 4.23 -14.14
N GLU A 176 14.89 4.41 -12.82
CA GLU A 176 15.67 3.62 -11.85
C GLU A 176 15.30 2.13 -11.94
N ALA A 177 14.02 1.78 -12.07
CA ALA A 177 13.62 0.39 -12.31
C ALA A 177 14.21 -0.15 -13.63
N ARG A 178 14.24 0.67 -14.69
CA ARG A 178 14.80 0.29 -16.00
C ARG A 178 16.31 0.10 -15.98
N SER A 179 17.04 0.86 -15.16
CA SER A 179 18.49 0.65 -15.01
C SER A 179 18.81 -0.73 -14.43
N ARG A 180 17.91 -1.29 -13.61
CA ARG A 180 18.05 -2.63 -13.03
C ARG A 180 17.56 -3.74 -13.96
N GLN A 181 16.41 -3.55 -14.57
CA GLN A 181 15.83 -4.51 -15.52
C GLN A 181 15.47 -3.82 -16.83
N PRO A 182 16.46 -3.64 -17.74
CA PRO A 182 16.26 -2.86 -18.97
C PRO A 182 15.34 -3.55 -19.98
N THR A 183 15.12 -4.86 -19.83
CA THR A 183 14.29 -5.69 -20.73
C THR A 183 12.86 -5.85 -20.24
N ASP A 184 12.50 -5.32 -19.06
CA ASP A 184 11.15 -5.45 -18.53
C ASP A 184 10.16 -4.62 -19.37
N THR A 185 9.26 -5.33 -20.05
CA THR A 185 8.28 -4.72 -20.97
C THR A 185 7.27 -3.83 -20.25
N ASN A 186 6.94 -4.13 -18.99
CA ASN A 186 6.00 -3.31 -18.22
C ASN A 186 6.65 -1.97 -17.83
N VAL A 187 7.91 -2.00 -17.40
CA VAL A 187 8.68 -0.79 -17.09
C VAL A 187 8.78 0.09 -18.34
N ILE A 188 9.16 -0.48 -19.48
CA ILE A 188 9.24 0.26 -20.76
C ILE A 188 7.88 0.88 -21.12
N ARG A 189 6.80 0.11 -21.03
CA ARG A 189 5.44 0.58 -21.30
C ARG A 189 5.06 1.76 -20.40
N TYR A 190 5.29 1.64 -19.08
CA TYR A 190 4.94 2.71 -18.15
C TYR A 190 5.79 3.98 -18.35
N ILE A 191 7.05 3.85 -18.75
CA ILE A 191 7.89 5.01 -19.11
C ILE A 191 7.27 5.74 -20.30
N GLN A 192 6.93 5.02 -21.37
CA GLN A 192 6.32 5.61 -22.57
C GLN A 192 4.98 6.30 -22.25
N LEU A 193 4.10 5.64 -21.48
CA LEU A 193 2.84 6.23 -21.05
C LEU A 193 3.05 7.52 -20.23
N THR A 194 4.05 7.52 -19.35
CA THR A 194 4.38 8.69 -18.51
C THR A 194 4.93 9.84 -19.35
N GLU A 195 5.84 9.56 -20.29
CA GLU A 195 6.40 10.56 -21.20
C GLU A 195 5.32 11.18 -22.09
N MET A 196 4.38 10.38 -22.60
CA MET A 196 3.21 10.89 -23.35
C MET A 196 2.30 11.80 -22.52
N LYS A 197 2.14 11.52 -21.21
CA LYS A 197 1.36 12.38 -20.31
C LYS A 197 2.06 13.70 -20.03
N LEU A 198 3.38 13.67 -19.84
CA LEU A 198 4.20 14.87 -19.63
C LEU A 198 4.21 15.78 -20.86
N SER A 199 4.41 15.22 -22.06
CA SER A 199 4.39 15.99 -23.30
C SER A 199 3.03 16.63 -23.57
N ARG A 200 1.93 15.93 -23.28
CA ARG A 200 0.58 16.52 -23.39
C ARG A 200 0.33 17.63 -22.38
N SER A 201 0.95 17.56 -21.20
CA SER A 201 0.80 18.57 -20.15
C SER A 201 1.65 19.82 -20.42
N SER A 202 2.81 19.67 -21.06
CA SER A 202 3.64 20.79 -21.51
C SER A 202 3.11 21.47 -22.78
N LEU A 203 2.31 20.77 -23.58
CA LEU A 203 1.62 21.28 -24.76
C LEU A 203 0.28 21.98 -24.45
N VAL A 204 -0.11 22.13 -23.20
CA VAL A 204 -1.16 23.10 -22.83
C VAL A 204 -0.46 24.44 -22.66
N PRO A 205 -0.38 25.32 -23.70
CA PRO A 205 0.04 26.68 -23.46
C PRO A 205 -0.91 27.24 -22.40
N ARG A 206 -0.29 27.68 -21.30
CA ARG A 206 -0.92 28.46 -20.24
C ARG A 206 -1.55 29.68 -20.90
N GLN A 207 -2.79 29.55 -21.40
CA GLN A 207 -3.59 30.69 -21.83
C GLN A 207 -3.84 31.52 -20.57
N ARG A 208 -2.92 32.44 -20.31
CA ARG A 208 -3.12 33.55 -19.40
C ARG A 208 -3.14 34.81 -20.23
N HIS A 209 -4.33 35.40 -20.22
CA HIS A 209 -4.62 36.79 -20.55
C HIS A 209 -4.26 37.25 -21.97
N THR A 210 -5.25 37.22 -22.84
CA THR A 210 -5.48 38.39 -23.69
C THR A 210 -6.08 39.49 -22.80
N PRO A 211 -5.49 40.69 -22.68
CA PRO A 211 -6.24 41.86 -22.25
C PRO A 211 -7.07 42.34 -23.46
N GLY A 212 -8.32 41.89 -23.53
CA GLY A 212 -9.29 42.40 -24.48
C GLY A 212 -9.84 43.75 -24.02
N ALA A 213 -9.66 44.75 -24.89
CA ALA A 213 -10.58 45.85 -25.18
C ALA A 213 -11.24 46.59 -24.00
N GLY A 214 -10.63 47.69 -23.56
CA GLY A 214 -11.31 48.80 -22.89
C GLY A 214 -11.42 50.00 -23.83
N ASN A 215 -12.47 50.02 -24.65
CA ASN A 215 -12.91 51.21 -25.36
C ASN A 215 -13.96 51.94 -24.50
N ALA A 216 -13.61 53.09 -23.93
CA ALA A 216 -14.55 54.13 -23.51
C ALA A 216 -13.77 55.40 -23.13
N GLY A 217 -13.85 56.44 -23.95
CA GLY A 217 -13.28 57.76 -23.62
C GLY A 217 -13.07 58.68 -24.82
N GLY A 218 -14.15 59.00 -25.53
CA GLY A 218 -14.19 60.14 -26.46
C GLY A 218 -14.08 61.50 -25.75
N PRO A 219 -14.02 62.61 -26.49
CA PRO A 219 -12.99 63.64 -26.30
C PRO A 219 -13.42 64.84 -25.44
N LEU A 220 -12.45 65.41 -24.70
CA LEU A 220 -12.51 66.81 -24.26
C LEU A 220 -11.67 67.63 -25.26
N TRP A 221 -12.33 68.47 -26.06
CA TRP A 221 -11.68 69.62 -26.69
C TRP A 221 -12.45 70.89 -26.33
N SER A 222 -11.67 71.97 -26.37
CA SER A 222 -11.85 73.31 -25.81
C SER A 222 -13.10 74.08 -26.23
#